data_AF-A0A9D9QNV4-F1
#
_entry.id   AF-A0A9D9QNV4-F1
#
_cell.length_a   1.000
_cell.length_b   1.000
_cell.length_c   1.000
_cell.angle_alpha   90.00
_cell.angle_beta   90.00
_cell.angle_gamma   90.00
#
_symmetry.space_group_name_H-M   'P 1'
#
loop_
_entity.id
_entity.type
_entity.pdbx_description
1 polymer ?
#
loop_
_entity_poly.entity_id
_entity_poly.type
_entity_poly.pdbx_seq_one_letter_code
_entity_poly.pdbx_strand_id
1 'polypeptide(L)'
;MPSLQCGPLRPSLSGLIVAAALTACGTAPPEAARSPDPGPTALAPARQADRGSDVVLFALGLIDTGYRFGGKNPDAGLDCSGMVSYVYDRAAGLRVTGSAADIAEGGRAVEREALKPGDLVFFNTLNRPRSHVGIYIGDGRFVHAPARNGRVRVDRMSDRYYAQRYEAARSYFD
;
A
#
# COMPACT_ATOMS: atom_id res chain seq x y z
N MET A 1 1.35 -47.80 -77.91
CA MET A 1 1.18 -46.75 -78.94
C MET A 1 0.29 -45.66 -78.33
N PRO A 2 0.55 -44.34 -78.42
CA PRO A 2 1.75 -43.54 -78.75
C PRO A 2 2.28 -42.78 -77.49
N SER A 3 3.57 -42.51 -77.34
CA SER A 3 4.40 -41.41 -77.89
C SER A 3 4.57 -40.21 -76.95
N LEU A 4 5.79 -40.16 -76.41
CA LEU A 4 6.57 -39.04 -75.88
C LEU A 4 6.40 -37.71 -76.63
N GLN A 5 6.54 -36.59 -75.90
CA GLN A 5 7.28 -35.36 -76.27
C GLN A 5 7.38 -34.49 -75.00
N CYS A 6 8.54 -34.17 -74.40
CA CYS A 6 9.76 -33.45 -74.82
C CYS A 6 9.79 -32.04 -74.18
N GLY A 7 10.79 -31.79 -73.33
CA GLY A 7 11.11 -30.48 -72.75
C GLY A 7 12.44 -30.53 -71.98
N PRO A 8 13.44 -29.68 -72.28
CA PRO A 8 14.85 -29.98 -72.02
C PRO A 8 15.38 -29.47 -70.67
N LEU A 9 16.49 -30.10 -70.29
CA LEU A 9 17.34 -29.84 -69.13
C LEU A 9 17.76 -28.38 -68.99
N ARG A 10 17.84 -27.93 -67.73
CA ARG A 10 18.88 -27.00 -67.27
C ARG A 10 19.61 -27.63 -66.08
N PRO A 11 20.94 -27.82 -66.16
CA PRO A 11 21.71 -28.28 -65.03
C PRO A 11 22.06 -27.06 -64.15
N SER A 12 22.31 -27.36 -62.89
CA SER A 12 23.65 -27.17 -62.30
C SER A 12 23.62 -26.46 -60.96
N LEU A 13 24.60 -26.91 -60.17
CA LEU A 13 25.23 -26.26 -59.03
C LEU A 13 24.55 -26.40 -57.67
N SER A 14 24.98 -27.47 -57.01
CA SER A 14 25.82 -27.37 -55.80
C SER A 14 25.30 -26.49 -54.66
N GLY A 15 24.99 -27.13 -53.55
CA GLY A 15 24.91 -26.48 -52.25
C GLY A 15 24.91 -27.53 -51.14
N LEU A 16 26.05 -28.19 -50.94
CA LEU A 16 26.84 -28.11 -49.71
C LEU A 16 26.06 -28.46 -48.44
N ILE A 17 26.29 -29.70 -47.99
CA ILE A 17 26.16 -30.12 -46.59
C ILE A 17 27.12 -29.25 -45.78
N VAL A 18 26.60 -28.36 -44.95
CA VAL A 18 27.40 -27.67 -43.92
C VAL A 18 26.93 -28.19 -42.58
N ALA A 19 27.76 -29.05 -42.00
CA ALA A 19 27.64 -29.50 -40.62
C ALA A 19 27.69 -28.27 -39.70
N ALA A 20 26.63 -28.08 -38.92
CA ALA A 20 26.59 -27.04 -37.90
C ALA A 20 27.57 -27.40 -36.77
N ALA A 21 28.72 -26.74 -36.76
CA ALA A 21 29.62 -26.72 -35.62
C ALA A 21 29.00 -25.83 -34.53
N LEU A 22 28.53 -26.46 -33.44
CA LEU A 22 28.10 -25.78 -32.22
C LEU A 22 29.34 -25.28 -31.47
N THR A 23 29.82 -24.07 -31.81
CA THR A 23 30.74 -23.34 -30.94
C THR A 23 29.94 -22.68 -29.83
N ALA A 24 30.02 -23.29 -28.64
CA ALA A 24 29.51 -22.75 -27.39
C ALA A 24 30.34 -21.53 -26.96
N CYS A 25 29.78 -20.33 -27.13
CA CYS A 25 30.29 -19.13 -26.46
C CYS A 25 29.75 -19.13 -25.02
N GLY A 26 30.52 -19.66 -24.08
CA GLY A 26 30.23 -19.53 -22.65
C GLY A 26 30.56 -18.12 -22.16
N THR A 27 29.55 -17.27 -21.99
CA THR A 27 29.65 -16.07 -21.16
C THR A 27 29.23 -16.44 -19.75
N ALA A 28 30.15 -16.36 -18.79
CA ALA A 28 29.83 -16.53 -17.37
C ALA A 28 28.74 -15.52 -16.95
N PRO A 29 27.75 -15.90 -16.11
CA PRO A 29 26.84 -14.93 -15.51
C PRO A 29 27.66 -13.94 -14.68
N PRO A 30 27.35 -12.63 -14.68
CA PRO A 30 27.95 -11.74 -13.71
C PRO A 30 27.57 -12.29 -12.34
N GLU A 31 28.59 -12.53 -11.50
CA GLU A 31 28.40 -12.87 -10.10
C GLU A 31 27.45 -11.83 -9.52
N ALA A 32 26.23 -12.27 -9.17
CA ALA A 32 25.25 -11.41 -8.54
C ALA A 32 25.92 -10.87 -7.28
N ALA A 33 26.36 -9.61 -7.34
CA ALA A 33 26.92 -8.90 -6.23
C ALA A 33 25.94 -9.06 -5.07
N ARG A 34 26.33 -9.89 -4.08
CA ARG A 34 25.57 -10.05 -2.85
C ARG A 34 25.36 -8.65 -2.31
N SER A 35 24.11 -8.19 -2.36
CA SER A 35 23.74 -6.90 -1.77
C SER A 35 24.24 -6.89 -0.33
N PRO A 36 24.88 -5.81 0.13
CA PRO A 36 25.35 -5.73 1.49
C PRO A 36 24.15 -5.88 2.42
N ASP A 37 24.25 -6.80 3.37
CA ASP A 37 23.22 -7.07 4.37
C ASP A 37 22.92 -5.76 5.11
N PRO A 38 21.69 -5.21 5.04
CA PRO A 38 21.40 -3.93 5.65
C PRO A 38 21.59 -4.06 7.16
N GLY A 39 22.53 -3.29 7.71
CA GLY A 39 22.77 -3.28 9.15
C GLY A 39 21.50 -2.94 9.95
N PRO A 40 21.47 -3.25 11.26
CA PRO A 40 20.29 -3.11 12.11
C PRO A 40 19.60 -1.73 12.05
N THR A 41 20.36 -0.67 11.76
CA THR A 41 19.83 0.71 11.61
C THR A 41 19.00 0.92 10.34
N ALA A 42 19.31 0.24 9.24
CA ALA A 42 18.54 0.34 7.99
C ALA A 42 17.27 -0.52 8.01
N LEU A 43 17.26 -1.58 8.83
CA LEU A 43 16.12 -2.49 8.98
C LEU A 43 14.93 -1.86 9.74
N ALA A 44 15.17 -0.96 10.69
CA ALA A 44 14.10 -0.31 11.47
C ALA A 44 13.15 0.57 10.61
N PRO A 45 13.63 1.53 9.79
CA PRO A 45 12.75 2.33 8.94
C PRO A 45 12.06 1.50 7.85
N ALA A 46 12.72 0.46 7.32
CA ALA A 46 12.09 -0.47 6.39
C ALA A 46 10.92 -1.24 7.06
N ARG A 47 11.14 -1.81 8.25
CA ARG A 47 10.07 -2.47 9.02
C ARG A 47 8.94 -1.53 9.42
N GLN A 48 9.24 -0.27 9.71
CA GLN A 48 8.20 0.76 9.95
C GLN A 48 7.37 1.00 8.69
N ALA A 49 8.02 1.15 7.54
CA ALA A 49 7.34 1.33 6.26
C ALA A 49 6.45 0.12 5.92
N ASP A 50 6.91 -1.10 6.23
CA ASP A 50 6.13 -2.32 6.04
C ASP A 50 4.86 -2.32 6.92
N ARG A 51 5.00 -2.05 8.22
CA ARG A 51 3.84 -1.97 9.14
C ARG A 51 2.84 -0.87 8.78
N GLY A 52 3.35 0.29 8.35
CA GLY A 52 2.49 1.38 7.87
C GLY A 52 1.71 0.96 6.62
N SER A 53 2.36 0.25 5.70
CA SER A 53 1.71 -0.28 4.49
C SER A 53 0.65 -1.33 4.82
N ASP A 54 0.92 -2.23 5.76
CA ASP A 54 -0.05 -3.24 6.21
C ASP A 54 -1.30 -2.59 6.83
N VAL A 55 -1.11 -1.57 7.68
CA VAL A 55 -2.21 -0.77 8.23
C VAL A 55 -3.05 -0.14 7.12
N VAL A 56 -2.41 0.42 6.10
CA VAL A 56 -3.11 1.06 4.97
C VAL A 56 -3.90 0.04 4.17
N LEU A 57 -3.29 -1.09 3.79
CA LEU A 57 -3.94 -2.15 3.02
C LEU A 57 -5.15 -2.70 3.78
N PHE A 58 -5.00 -2.95 5.07
CA PHE A 58 -6.09 -3.43 5.90
C PHE A 58 -7.22 -2.39 6.02
N ALA A 59 -6.89 -1.11 6.21
CA ALA A 59 -7.89 -0.03 6.25
C ALA A 59 -8.67 0.10 4.94
N LEU A 60 -8.00 -0.02 3.79
CA LEU A 60 -8.65 0.00 2.48
C LEU A 60 -9.60 -1.18 2.29
N GLY A 61 -9.28 -2.34 2.85
CA GLY A 61 -10.17 -3.51 2.86
C GLY A 61 -11.47 -3.29 3.65
N LEU A 62 -11.55 -2.26 4.49
CA LEU A 62 -12.76 -1.91 5.24
C LEU A 62 -13.66 -0.91 4.52
N ILE A 63 -13.30 -0.42 3.32
CA ILE A 63 -14.15 0.49 2.54
C ILE A 63 -15.56 -0.09 2.38
N ASP A 64 -16.56 0.78 2.43
CA ASP A 64 -17.99 0.45 2.45
C ASP A 64 -18.50 -0.27 3.72
N THR A 65 -17.66 -0.51 4.72
CA THR A 65 -18.15 -0.94 6.04
C THR A 65 -19.01 0.16 6.68
N GLY A 66 -20.18 -0.21 7.20
CA GLY A 66 -21.13 0.73 7.80
C GLY A 66 -20.61 1.39 9.09
N TYR A 67 -20.92 2.67 9.28
CA TYR A 67 -20.61 3.38 10.52
C TYR A 67 -21.57 3.00 11.64
N ARG A 68 -21.04 2.80 12.86
CA ARG A 68 -21.81 2.75 14.11
C ARG A 68 -21.06 3.46 15.23
N PHE A 69 -21.73 4.40 15.89
CA PHE A 69 -21.17 5.10 17.05
C PHE A 69 -20.84 4.13 18.19
N GLY A 70 -19.64 4.24 18.77
CA GLY A 70 -19.13 3.30 19.78
C GLY A 70 -18.74 1.93 19.21
N GLY A 71 -18.83 1.77 17.89
CA GLY A 71 -18.59 0.53 17.18
C GLY A 71 -17.10 0.18 17.11
N LYS A 72 -16.74 -1.02 17.55
CA LYS A 72 -15.35 -1.51 17.63
C LYS A 72 -15.08 -2.75 16.77
N ASN A 73 -16.08 -3.23 16.04
CA ASN A 73 -15.94 -4.38 15.15
C ASN A 73 -16.74 -4.16 13.85
N PRO A 74 -16.27 -4.70 12.72
CA PRO A 74 -16.89 -4.45 11.41
C PRO A 74 -18.30 -5.02 11.28
N ASP A 75 -18.58 -6.19 11.86
CA ASP A 75 -19.89 -6.86 11.75
C ASP A 75 -21.02 -6.08 12.44
N ALA A 76 -20.71 -5.40 13.55
CA ALA A 76 -21.65 -4.56 14.27
C ALA A 76 -21.65 -3.11 13.76
N GLY A 77 -20.62 -2.70 13.00
CA GLY A 77 -20.34 -1.33 12.55
C GLY A 77 -19.22 -0.64 13.35
N LEU A 78 -18.52 0.32 12.72
CA LEU A 78 -17.34 1.00 13.27
C LEU A 78 -17.57 2.51 13.49
N ASP A 79 -17.03 3.09 14.56
CA ASP A 79 -16.79 4.53 14.64
C ASP A 79 -15.35 4.88 14.21
N CYS A 80 -14.99 6.16 14.17
CA CYS A 80 -13.67 6.58 13.71
C CYS A 80 -12.53 5.98 14.55
N SER A 81 -12.63 6.06 15.88
CA SER A 81 -11.65 5.50 16.82
C SER A 81 -11.65 3.98 16.85
N GLY A 82 -12.81 3.35 16.74
CA GLY A 82 -12.97 1.90 16.72
C GLY A 82 -12.43 1.28 15.44
N MET A 83 -12.59 1.95 14.30
CA MET A 83 -11.94 1.57 13.04
C MET A 83 -10.41 1.59 13.20
N VAL A 84 -9.84 2.67 13.73
CA VAL A 84 -8.40 2.77 13.99
C VAL A 84 -7.93 1.66 14.93
N SER A 85 -8.61 1.49 16.06
CA SER A 85 -8.28 0.45 17.05
C SER A 85 -8.26 -0.94 16.42
N TYR A 86 -9.27 -1.25 15.62
CA TYR A 86 -9.41 -2.54 14.93
C TYR A 86 -8.30 -2.75 13.88
N VAL A 87 -8.02 -1.74 13.05
CA VAL A 87 -6.98 -1.84 12.01
C VAL A 87 -5.60 -2.03 12.64
N TYR A 88 -5.25 -1.24 13.65
CA TYR A 88 -3.92 -1.32 14.28
C TYR A 88 -3.69 -2.63 15.02
N ASP A 89 -4.71 -3.15 15.70
CA ASP A 89 -4.64 -4.46 16.36
C ASP A 89 -4.43 -5.58 15.33
N ARG A 90 -5.18 -5.56 14.22
CA ARG A 90 -5.16 -6.63 13.22
C ARG A 90 -3.96 -6.59 12.28
N ALA A 91 -3.55 -5.41 11.85
CA ALA A 91 -2.49 -5.25 10.85
C ALA A 91 -1.10 -5.11 11.48
N ALA A 92 -1.00 -4.42 12.63
CA ALA A 92 0.29 -4.10 13.25
C ALA A 92 0.50 -4.76 14.63
N GLY A 93 -0.50 -5.45 15.18
CA GLY A 93 -0.45 -6.00 16.54
C GLY A 93 -0.34 -4.93 17.63
N LEU A 94 -0.72 -3.68 17.33
CA LEU A 94 -0.61 -2.55 18.24
C LEU A 94 -1.96 -2.26 18.90
N ARG A 95 -1.97 -2.26 20.23
CA ARG A 95 -3.17 -1.91 21.00
C ARG A 95 -3.33 -0.39 21.07
N VAL A 96 -4.08 0.15 20.12
CA VAL A 96 -4.56 1.53 20.13
C VAL A 96 -6.00 1.51 20.62
N THR A 97 -6.30 2.21 21.71
CA THR A 97 -7.63 2.17 22.35
C THR A 97 -8.06 3.52 22.87
N GLY A 98 -9.37 3.72 22.99
CA GLY A 98 -9.97 4.93 23.55
C GLY A 98 -10.70 5.75 22.48
N SER A 99 -11.04 6.97 22.83
CA SER A 99 -11.59 7.97 21.92
C SER A 99 -10.51 8.52 20.98
N ALA A 100 -10.92 9.25 19.94
CA ALA A 100 -9.98 9.93 19.05
C ALA A 100 -9.02 10.90 19.80
N ALA A 101 -9.46 11.50 20.91
CA ALA A 101 -8.60 12.31 21.77
C ALA A 101 -7.57 11.47 22.52
N ASP A 102 -7.98 10.35 23.14
CA ASP A 102 -7.07 9.45 23.87
C ASP A 102 -6.00 8.87 22.93
N ILE A 103 -6.40 8.48 21.71
CA ILE A 103 -5.49 8.00 20.66
C ILE A 103 -4.51 9.10 20.25
N ALA A 104 -4.94 10.35 20.20
CA ALA A 104 -4.04 11.44 19.87
C ALA A 104 -3.02 11.74 20.97
N GLU A 105 -3.33 11.45 22.23
CA GLU A 105 -2.43 11.62 23.37
C GLU A 105 -1.39 10.50 23.45
N GLY A 106 -1.77 9.28 23.07
CA GLY A 106 -0.88 8.12 23.11
C GLY A 106 0.15 8.05 21.97
N GLY A 107 -0.05 8.80 20.88
CA GLY A 107 0.85 8.81 19.72
C GLY A 107 1.93 9.89 19.75
N ARG A 108 3.05 9.64 19.07
CA ARG A 108 4.12 10.64 18.87
C ARG A 108 3.70 11.71 17.89
N ALA A 109 4.01 12.99 18.14
CA ALA A 109 3.72 14.08 17.19
C ALA A 109 4.44 13.88 15.84
N VAL A 110 3.74 14.19 14.76
CA VAL A 110 4.29 14.22 13.40
C VAL A 110 3.90 15.54 12.74
N GLU A 111 4.87 16.20 12.12
CA GLU A 111 4.62 17.37 11.29
C GLU A 111 3.85 16.96 10.04
N ARG A 112 2.95 17.81 9.55
CA ARG A 112 2.08 17.50 8.41
C ARG A 112 2.90 17.09 7.18
N GLU A 113 4.02 17.75 6.93
CA GLU A 113 4.91 17.51 5.79
C GLU A 113 5.70 16.21 5.93
N ALA A 114 5.78 15.65 7.14
CA ALA A 114 6.47 14.41 7.46
C ALA A 114 5.53 13.20 7.57
N LEU A 115 4.24 13.37 7.24
CA LEU A 115 3.24 12.30 7.28
C LEU A 115 3.65 11.12 6.40
N LYS A 116 3.65 9.92 7.00
CA LYS A 116 3.88 8.64 6.32
C LYS A 116 2.60 7.81 6.31
N PRO A 117 2.39 6.96 5.28
CA PRO A 117 1.27 6.02 5.26
C PRO A 117 1.23 5.19 6.55
N GLY A 118 0.04 5.10 7.17
CA GLY A 118 -0.15 4.49 8.48
C GLY A 118 0.02 5.45 9.65
N ASP A 119 0.30 6.74 9.45
CA ASP A 119 0.11 7.76 10.49
C ASP A 119 -1.38 8.10 10.67
N LEU A 120 -1.72 8.68 11.82
CA LEU A 120 -3.07 9.12 12.15
C LEU A 120 -3.22 10.62 11.97
N VAL A 121 -4.33 11.04 11.37
CA VAL A 121 -4.70 12.45 11.19
C VAL A 121 -5.97 12.77 11.99
N PHE A 122 -5.95 13.88 12.71
CA PHE A 122 -7.00 14.25 13.66
C PHE A 122 -7.69 15.55 13.27
N PHE A 123 -9.00 15.58 13.46
CA PHE A 123 -9.86 16.69 13.06
C PHE A 123 -10.89 17.07 14.12
N ASN A 124 -11.34 18.32 14.06
CA ASN A 124 -12.46 18.85 14.83
C ASN A 124 -13.76 18.85 14.03
N THR A 125 -14.48 17.73 14.02
CA THR A 125 -15.76 17.61 13.30
C THR A 125 -16.98 17.76 14.22
N LEU A 126 -16.78 17.69 15.53
CA LEU A 126 -17.84 17.75 16.55
C LEU A 126 -17.70 18.97 17.49
N ASN A 127 -17.06 20.05 17.05
CA ASN A 127 -16.80 21.26 17.85
C ASN A 127 -16.09 20.97 19.19
N ARG A 128 -15.23 19.95 19.21
CA ARG A 128 -14.34 19.63 20.33
C ARG A 128 -13.00 19.13 19.79
N PRO A 129 -11.89 19.40 20.49
CA PRO A 129 -10.56 18.97 20.04
C PRO A 129 -10.50 17.46 19.79
N ARG A 130 -9.88 17.10 18.68
CA ARG A 130 -9.56 15.75 18.22
C ARG A 130 -10.77 14.84 18.27
N SER A 131 -11.91 15.35 17.79
CA SER A 131 -13.18 14.64 17.79
C SER A 131 -13.28 13.55 16.74
N HIS A 132 -12.40 13.57 15.73
CA HIS A 132 -12.40 12.64 14.63
C HIS A 132 -10.97 12.24 14.25
N VAL A 133 -10.81 10.99 13.82
CA VAL A 133 -9.52 10.41 13.42
C VAL A 133 -9.65 9.66 12.10
N GLY A 134 -8.59 9.66 11.32
CA GLY A 134 -8.43 8.85 10.11
C GLY A 134 -7.01 8.32 9.97
N ILE A 135 -6.87 7.28 9.16
CA ILE A 135 -5.57 6.66 8.83
C ILE A 135 -5.07 7.32 7.55
N TYR A 136 -3.91 7.97 7.61
CA TYR A 136 -3.28 8.56 6.44
C TYR A 136 -2.77 7.47 5.50
N ILE A 137 -3.07 7.61 4.21
CA ILE A 137 -2.73 6.59 3.19
C ILE A 137 -1.77 7.13 2.12
N GLY A 138 -1.17 8.30 2.34
CA GLY A 138 -0.32 8.98 1.35
C GLY A 138 -1.08 10.01 0.50
N ASP A 139 -0.32 10.86 -0.19
CA ASP A 139 -0.80 11.88 -1.13
C ASP A 139 -1.91 12.80 -0.59
N GLY A 140 -1.85 13.17 0.70
CA GLY A 140 -2.89 14.02 1.30
C GLY A 140 -4.24 13.32 1.47
N ARG A 141 -4.32 11.99 1.39
CA ARG A 141 -5.55 11.20 1.53
C ARG A 141 -5.57 10.43 2.84
N PHE A 142 -6.77 10.14 3.32
CA PHE A 142 -6.96 9.34 4.54
C PHE A 142 -8.23 8.50 4.45
N VAL A 143 -8.20 7.32 5.09
CA VAL A 143 -9.36 6.43 5.28
C VAL A 143 -9.98 6.73 6.64
N HIS A 144 -11.31 6.79 6.69
CA HIS A 144 -12.02 7.02 7.95
C HIS A 144 -13.47 6.52 7.92
N ALA A 145 -14.05 6.30 9.11
CA ALA A 145 -15.47 6.09 9.32
C ALA A 145 -16.13 7.46 9.69
N PRO A 146 -16.84 8.13 8.78
CA PRO A 146 -17.11 9.57 8.80
C PRO A 146 -18.13 10.05 9.84
N ALA A 147 -19.28 9.39 9.92
CA ALA A 147 -20.42 9.80 10.73
C ALA A 147 -21.53 8.76 10.63
N ARG A 148 -22.56 8.91 11.47
CA ARG A 148 -23.80 8.12 11.44
C ARG A 148 -24.40 8.07 10.03
N ASN A 149 -24.84 6.88 9.61
CA ASN A 149 -25.35 6.58 8.26
C ASN A 149 -24.31 6.70 7.12
N GLY A 150 -23.06 7.01 7.44
CA GLY A 150 -21.95 6.93 6.49
C GLY A 150 -21.34 5.53 6.43
N ARG A 151 -20.36 5.39 5.55
CA ARG A 151 -19.53 4.20 5.41
C ARG A 151 -18.06 4.59 5.41
N VAL A 152 -17.19 3.64 5.74
CA VAL A 152 -15.74 3.81 5.61
C VAL A 152 -15.40 4.19 4.18
N ARG A 153 -14.63 5.26 4.01
CA ARG A 153 -14.26 5.81 2.70
C ARG A 153 -12.92 6.53 2.76
N VAL A 154 -12.44 6.94 1.58
CA VAL A 154 -11.27 7.80 1.41
C VAL A 154 -11.73 9.23 1.14
N ASP A 155 -11.22 10.19 1.90
CA ASP A 155 -11.38 11.63 1.66
C ASP A 155 -10.00 12.30 1.53
N ARG A 156 -9.95 13.54 1.04
CA ARG A 156 -8.71 14.33 0.96
C ARG A 156 -8.62 15.31 2.11
N MET A 157 -7.43 15.44 2.69
CA MET A 157 -7.14 16.44 3.72
C MET A 157 -7.30 17.88 3.20
N SER A 158 -7.14 18.09 1.89
CA SER A 158 -7.31 19.37 1.22
C SER A 158 -8.77 19.73 0.93
N ASP A 159 -9.71 18.79 1.09
CA ASP A 159 -11.13 19.11 0.95
C ASP A 159 -11.50 20.16 2.00
N ARG A 160 -12.20 21.23 1.58
CA ARG A 160 -12.48 22.42 2.40
C ARG A 160 -12.97 22.08 3.82
N TYR A 161 -13.82 21.06 3.94
CA TYR A 161 -14.35 20.61 5.21
C TYR A 161 -13.25 20.14 6.17
N TYR A 162 -12.33 19.28 5.72
CA TYR A 162 -11.24 18.73 6.53
C TYR A 162 -10.06 19.67 6.69
N ALA A 163 -9.73 20.43 5.64
CA ALA A 163 -8.65 21.41 5.67
C ALA A 163 -8.84 22.43 6.82
N GLN A 164 -10.08 22.90 7.00
CA GLN A 164 -10.44 23.84 8.07
C GLN A 164 -10.51 23.20 9.47
N ARG A 165 -10.52 21.87 9.56
CA ARG A 165 -10.76 21.13 10.80
C ARG A 165 -9.55 20.33 11.26
N TYR A 166 -8.47 20.30 10.48
CA TYR A 166 -7.27 19.56 10.86
C TYR A 166 -6.64 20.17 12.11
N GLU A 167 -6.26 19.31 13.06
CA GLU A 167 -5.65 19.76 14.32
C GLU A 167 -4.31 19.11 14.61
N ALA A 168 -4.09 17.86 14.21
CA ALA A 168 -2.84 17.14 14.54
C ALA A 168 -2.60 15.93 13.63
N ALA A 169 -1.35 15.48 13.61
CA ALA A 169 -0.95 14.16 13.14
C ALA A 169 -0.14 13.42 14.21
N ARG A 170 -0.33 12.10 14.30
CA ARG A 170 0.40 11.23 15.23
C ARG A 170 0.90 9.96 14.56
N SER A 171 2.04 9.46 15.02
CA SER A 171 2.54 8.13 14.68
C SER A 171 2.55 7.22 15.90
N TYR A 172 2.27 5.94 15.65
CA TYR A 172 2.48 4.83 16.59
C TYR A 172 3.66 3.94 16.18
N PHE A 173 4.42 4.39 15.19
CA PHE A 173 5.62 3.73 14.74
C PHE A 173 6.85 4.59 15.06
N ASP A 174 7.97 3.93 15.35
CA ASP A 174 9.25 4.57 15.68
C ASP A 174 10.05 4.93 14.44
#